data_AF-A0A6G3MEA8-F1
#
_entry.id   AF-A0A6G3MEA8-F1
#
_cell.length_a   1.000
_cell.length_b   1.000
_cell.length_c   1.000
_cell.angle_alpha   90.00
_cell.angle_beta   90.00
_cell.angle_gamma   90.00
#
_symmetry.space_group_name_H-M   'P 1'
#
loop_
_entity.id
_entity.type
_entity.pdbx_description
1 polymer ?
#
loop_
_entity_poly.entity_id
_entity_poly.type
_entity_poly.pdbx_seq_one_letter_code
_entity_poly.pdbx_strand_id
1 'polypeptide(L)'
;MSDKNLSSAHEEQKTSQYDFHGFSLNEEYVPTFSRCFEHDSSGYNPGHDLIGNEISEFDSHMNGDQNNIRIPLPEHACRYCGQMNPECVAQCNICKHWFCNGSFDPSSASHIVRHMVKSRHKEIMLHKDSPLEASLLECYNCGCKNVFILGFVPAKTDSVVLLLCRNPCAYQHTLRDINCDLSQWEPIITEKRFISWLVKIPQENDLIDVRHLSSSQMAVVEEHLRIDPKACYEDVDSKEIEESISPTRVKYADPREYMDIYAPLINLEAEYDKRLKESQAQNNVTFRTEQTLNKKKIIYFTLPQTDSEMRLMQGDDVKLTQTREKKTLTIKGNVVKIPNNYGEEVGVELKHHSSFPDYNNNWTVEFVWKAITFDRMKSALKSFINNDSDMSEYIRAKLLGQPFEEEHIKLILPKRFSAPGLPELNHSQVYAVKMALQKPLSLIQGPPGTGKTVTSATLVYHIIKQCGGQVLVSAPSNIAVDQLADKISRTGLKVVRVCAKSREAIESPVSHLALHNQLKYIECIPELTSLRKLKQDQGELTEDDAKRYAQLRTTIENELLSNADVVCTTCIGGGDPRIRGIKF
;
A
#
# COMPACT_ATOMS: atom_id res chain seq x y z
N MET A 1 10.23 18.40 -65.31
CA MET A 1 10.11 19.62 -66.13
C MET A 1 9.19 20.57 -65.34
N SER A 2 9.66 21.58 -64.62
CA SER A 2 10.90 22.35 -64.76
C SER A 2 11.27 22.95 -63.40
N ASP A 3 12.55 22.82 -63.04
CA ASP A 3 13.22 23.44 -61.91
C ASP A 3 13.46 24.95 -62.07
N LYS A 4 13.64 25.63 -60.93
CA LYS A 4 14.63 26.70 -60.60
C LYS A 4 14.13 27.52 -59.41
N ASN A 5 14.89 27.97 -58.41
CA ASN A 5 16.25 27.71 -57.91
C ASN A 5 16.41 28.59 -56.65
N LEU A 6 17.03 28.02 -55.61
CA LEU A 6 18.03 28.61 -54.69
C LEU A 6 17.86 30.02 -54.08
N SER A 7 17.99 30.13 -52.74
CA SER A 7 19.29 30.47 -52.09
C SER A 7 19.20 30.53 -50.56
N SER A 8 20.19 29.92 -49.90
CA SER A 8 20.62 30.05 -48.51
C SER A 8 21.21 31.44 -48.19
N ALA A 9 21.08 31.91 -46.95
CA ALA A 9 22.10 32.77 -46.32
C ALA A 9 22.02 32.72 -44.77
N HIS A 10 23.17 32.40 -44.18
CA HIS A 10 23.57 32.64 -42.80
C HIS A 10 23.81 34.14 -42.54
N GLU A 11 23.86 34.54 -41.26
CA GLU A 11 24.47 35.73 -40.61
C GLU A 11 23.48 36.29 -39.56
N GLU A 12 23.81 36.70 -38.34
CA GLU A 12 25.07 36.89 -37.62
C GLU A 12 24.73 37.08 -36.13
N GLN A 13 25.53 36.52 -35.23
CA GLN A 13 25.47 36.80 -33.79
C GLN A 13 26.01 38.21 -33.52
N LYS A 14 25.22 39.07 -32.87
CA LYS A 14 25.71 40.29 -32.22
C LYS A 14 25.80 40.09 -30.71
N THR A 15 27.03 39.95 -30.24
CA THR A 15 27.44 40.08 -28.83
C THR A 15 27.39 41.56 -28.44
N SER A 16 26.56 41.93 -27.46
CA SER A 16 26.66 43.22 -26.78
C SER A 16 27.44 43.03 -25.47
N GLN A 17 28.67 43.51 -25.49
CA GLN A 17 29.58 43.64 -24.37
C GLN A 17 29.14 44.85 -23.54
N TYR A 18 28.70 44.66 -22.29
CA TYR A 18 28.46 45.77 -21.35
C TYR A 18 29.50 45.69 -20.23
N ASP A 19 30.27 46.77 -20.15
CA ASP A 19 31.31 47.09 -19.16
C ASP A 19 30.72 47.21 -17.75
N PHE A 20 31.31 46.51 -16.79
CA PHE A 20 31.07 46.72 -15.36
C PHE A 20 32.31 47.34 -14.73
N HIS A 21 32.38 48.67 -14.71
CA HIS A 21 33.23 49.38 -13.77
C HIS A 21 32.52 50.60 -13.19
N GLY A 22 32.30 50.55 -11.88
CA GLY A 22 32.17 51.73 -11.04
C GLY A 22 30.75 52.07 -10.60
N PHE A 23 30.28 51.45 -9.51
CA PHE A 23 29.54 52.15 -8.45
C PHE A 23 29.78 51.41 -7.12
N SER A 24 30.67 51.98 -6.30
CA SER A 24 30.80 51.69 -4.88
C SER A 24 29.75 52.51 -4.14
N LEU A 25 28.83 51.84 -3.44
CA LEU A 25 28.02 52.41 -2.37
C LEU A 25 27.83 51.36 -1.28
N ASN A 26 28.53 51.60 -0.16
CA ASN A 26 28.35 51.11 1.21
C ASN A 26 27.29 50.02 1.45
N GLU A 27 27.76 48.80 1.73
CA GLU A 27 26.97 47.78 2.42
C GLU A 27 26.77 48.20 3.88
N GLU A 28 25.58 48.67 4.21
CA GLU A 28 25.09 48.63 5.60
C GLU A 28 24.86 47.16 5.97
N TYR A 29 25.52 46.74 7.05
CA TYR A 29 25.49 45.39 7.59
C TYR A 29 24.09 45.07 8.15
N VAL A 30 23.29 44.30 7.42
CA VAL A 30 22.01 43.75 7.91
C VAL A 30 22.27 42.32 8.43
N PRO A 31 22.05 42.01 9.72
CA PRO A 31 22.20 40.65 10.23
C PRO A 31 21.21 39.69 9.54
N THR A 32 21.70 38.56 9.03
CA THR A 32 20.83 37.46 8.57
C THR A 32 20.32 36.66 9.76
N PHE A 33 19.01 36.70 10.01
CA PHE A 33 18.37 35.88 11.03
C PHE A 33 17.96 34.52 10.46
N SER A 34 18.35 33.42 11.11
CA SER A 34 17.90 32.06 10.76
C SER A 34 17.11 31.47 11.93
N ARG A 35 15.86 31.06 11.69
CA ARG A 35 14.97 30.46 12.71
C ARG A 35 15.06 28.94 12.66
N CYS A 36 15.22 28.27 13.82
CA CYS A 36 15.31 26.81 13.91
C CYS A 36 14.68 26.23 15.18
N PHE A 37 14.36 24.93 15.19
CA PHE A 37 13.99 24.22 16.42
C PHE A 37 15.21 24.01 17.33
N GLU A 38 15.04 24.02 18.65
CA GLU A 38 16.14 23.73 19.60
C GLU A 38 16.49 22.24 19.59
N HIS A 39 17.79 21.93 19.53
CA HIS A 39 18.33 20.58 19.70
C HIS A 39 19.08 20.49 21.03
N ASP A 40 18.74 19.50 21.87
CA ASP A 40 19.57 19.11 23.01
C ASP A 40 20.86 18.44 22.50
N SER A 41 21.87 19.24 22.19
CA SER A 41 23.26 18.78 22.10
C SER A 41 23.99 19.24 23.35
N SER A 42 24.21 18.28 24.26
CA SER A 42 24.85 18.43 25.56
C SER A 42 26.18 19.22 25.52
N GLY A 43 26.32 20.16 26.46
CA GLY A 43 27.63 20.47 27.05
C GLY A 43 28.02 21.93 27.25
N TYR A 44 27.22 22.75 27.95
CA TYR A 44 27.79 23.88 28.71
C TYR A 44 26.84 24.29 29.84
N ASN A 45 27.34 24.29 31.07
CA ASN A 45 26.68 24.84 32.26
C ASN A 45 27.42 26.16 32.56
N PRO A 46 26.73 27.27 32.84
CA PRO A 46 26.67 27.68 34.24
C PRO A 46 25.35 28.38 34.64
N GLY A 47 24.94 28.16 35.89
CA GLY A 47 23.82 28.89 36.49
C GLY A 47 24.19 30.30 36.93
N HIS A 48 23.19 31.18 36.95
CA HIS A 48 22.85 32.05 38.08
C HIS A 48 21.52 32.78 37.77
N ASP A 49 20.60 32.76 38.73
CA ASP A 49 19.44 33.65 38.76
C ASP A 49 19.87 35.12 38.82
N LEU A 50 19.18 36.02 38.10
CA LEU A 50 18.42 37.16 38.65
C LEU A 50 17.87 38.10 37.55
N ILE A 51 16.77 38.74 37.94
CA ILE A 51 15.84 39.64 37.24
C ILE A 51 16.47 40.98 36.84
N GLY A 52 16.00 41.58 35.72
CA GLY A 52 15.90 43.05 35.61
C GLY A 52 16.30 43.69 34.28
N ASN A 53 15.43 44.57 33.77
CA ASN A 53 15.63 45.52 32.68
C ASN A 53 16.97 46.28 32.77
N GLU A 54 17.63 46.51 31.63
CA GLU A 54 17.99 47.85 31.11
C GLU A 54 18.91 47.71 29.88
N ILE A 55 18.57 48.48 28.83
CA ILE A 55 19.36 48.68 27.62
C ILE A 55 20.28 49.86 27.90
N SER A 56 21.60 49.66 27.97
CA SER A 56 22.60 50.67 27.58
C SER A 56 24.04 50.18 27.74
N GLU A 57 24.89 50.69 26.85
CA GLU A 57 26.36 50.72 26.86
C GLU A 57 27.09 49.55 26.17
N PHE A 58 27.38 49.86 24.91
CA PHE A 58 28.25 49.18 23.98
C PHE A 58 29.70 49.52 24.35
N ASP A 59 30.49 48.53 24.79
CA ASP A 59 31.94 48.69 24.90
C ASP A 59 32.65 47.67 24.01
N SER A 60 33.50 48.19 23.14
CA SER A 60 34.05 47.55 21.96
C SER A 60 35.32 46.80 22.28
N HIS A 61 35.33 45.47 22.15
CA HIS A 61 36.54 44.73 21.78
C HIS A 61 36.20 43.49 20.94
N MET A 62 36.65 43.56 19.69
CA MET A 62 36.54 42.56 18.63
C MET A 62 37.18 41.20 19.01
N ASN A 63 36.43 40.12 18.82
CA ASN A 63 36.93 38.87 18.26
C ASN A 63 35.92 38.39 17.22
N GLY A 64 36.39 38.23 15.99
CA GLY A 64 35.56 37.99 14.81
C GLY A 64 35.13 36.55 14.65
N ASP A 65 33.97 36.22 15.22
CA ASP A 65 33.11 35.13 14.74
C ASP A 65 31.74 35.72 14.37
N GLN A 66 31.33 35.50 13.12
CA GLN A 66 30.03 35.90 12.58
C GLN A 66 28.91 35.12 13.31
N ASN A 67 28.38 35.67 14.39
CA ASN A 67 27.24 35.08 15.10
C ASN A 67 25.94 35.25 14.27
N ASN A 68 25.56 34.20 13.54
CA ASN A 68 24.17 33.97 13.13
C ASN A 68 23.32 33.82 14.40
N ILE A 69 22.58 34.87 14.79
CA ILE A 69 21.65 34.80 15.92
C ILE A 69 20.50 33.85 15.53
N ARG A 70 20.47 32.65 16.11
CA ARG A 70 19.39 31.68 15.93
C ARG A 70 18.22 32.04 16.84
N ILE A 71 17.08 32.35 16.26
CA ILE A 71 15.84 32.58 17.02
C ILE A 71 15.07 31.24 17.08
N PRO A 72 14.78 30.70 18.27
CA PRO A 72 14.09 29.43 18.40
C PRO A 72 12.65 29.53 17.89
N LEU A 73 12.22 28.54 17.11
CA LEU A 73 10.82 28.42 16.68
C LEU A 73 9.94 27.96 17.85
N PRO A 74 8.72 28.49 17.99
CA PRO A 74 7.74 27.95 18.94
C PRO A 74 7.45 26.47 18.68
N GLU A 75 7.10 25.71 19.72
CA GLU A 75 6.76 24.28 19.62
C GLU A 75 5.63 24.00 18.62
N HIS A 76 4.69 24.95 18.47
CA HIS A 76 3.56 24.86 17.56
C HIS A 76 3.86 25.28 16.12
N ALA A 77 5.11 25.61 15.79
CA ALA A 77 5.49 25.98 14.45
C ALA A 77 5.34 24.79 13.48
N CYS A 78 4.89 25.08 12.25
CA CYS A 78 4.72 24.09 11.21
C CYS A 78 6.04 23.40 10.90
N ARG A 79 6.06 22.06 11.02
CA ARG A 79 7.29 21.27 10.84
C ARG A 79 7.89 21.34 9.43
N TYR A 80 7.08 21.70 8.44
CA TYR A 80 7.54 21.96 7.08
C TYR A 80 8.08 23.39 6.96
N CYS A 81 7.20 24.39 6.94
CA CYS A 81 7.58 25.75 6.55
C CYS A 81 7.93 26.68 7.72
N GLY A 82 7.75 26.27 8.97
CA GLY A 82 8.00 27.11 10.15
C GLY A 82 6.90 28.12 10.48
N GLN A 83 5.74 28.07 9.81
CA GLN A 83 4.58 28.92 10.13
C GLN A 83 4.17 28.75 11.60
N MET A 84 4.03 29.85 12.34
CA MET A 84 3.78 29.86 13.78
C MET A 84 2.47 30.54 14.18
N ASN A 85 1.69 31.10 13.26
CA ASN A 85 0.39 31.70 13.62
C ASN A 85 -0.54 30.64 14.25
N PRO A 86 -0.93 30.78 15.54
CA PRO A 86 -1.78 29.82 16.26
C PRO A 86 -3.09 29.46 15.57
N GLU A 87 -3.68 30.39 14.83
CA GLU A 87 -4.95 30.18 14.14
C GLU A 87 -4.79 29.40 12.83
N CYS A 88 -3.56 29.34 12.31
CA CYS A 88 -3.25 28.72 11.02
C CYS A 88 -2.64 27.31 11.14
N VAL A 89 -2.36 26.84 12.37
CA VAL A 89 -1.72 25.55 12.63
C VAL A 89 -2.65 24.58 13.35
N ALA A 90 -2.48 23.30 13.04
CA ALA A 90 -3.15 22.20 13.74
C ALA A 90 -2.12 21.13 14.09
N GLN A 91 -2.31 20.49 15.24
CA GLN A 91 -1.47 19.38 15.68
C GLN A 91 -2.01 18.07 15.14
N CYS A 92 -1.16 17.22 14.59
CA CYS A 92 -1.52 15.83 14.39
C CYS A 92 -1.56 15.11 15.74
N ASN A 93 -2.71 14.57 16.15
CA ASN A 93 -2.86 13.97 17.47
C ASN A 93 -2.05 12.66 17.65
N ILE A 94 -1.60 12.06 16.54
CA ILE A 94 -0.85 10.80 16.53
C ILE A 94 0.65 11.04 16.73
N CYS A 95 1.30 11.86 15.88
CA CYS A 95 2.73 12.17 16.01
C CYS A 95 3.04 13.39 16.88
N LYS A 96 2.02 14.15 17.30
CA LYS A 96 2.14 15.37 18.12
C LYS A 96 2.87 16.54 17.46
N HIS A 97 3.15 16.47 16.15
CA HIS A 97 3.72 17.59 15.39
C HIS A 97 2.65 18.53 14.84
N TRP A 98 3.05 19.78 14.66
CA TRP A 98 2.21 20.87 14.15
C TRP A 98 2.45 21.12 12.67
N PHE A 99 1.37 21.40 11.94
CA PHE A 99 1.41 21.73 10.53
C PHE A 99 0.40 22.84 10.21
N CYS A 100 0.73 23.73 9.28
CA CYS A 100 -0.18 24.79 8.88
C CYS A 100 -1.21 24.35 7.83
N ASN A 101 -2.31 25.11 7.73
CA ASN A 101 -3.34 24.93 6.71
C ASN A 101 -3.04 25.68 5.40
N GLY A 102 -1.77 26.04 5.15
CA GLY A 102 -1.32 26.72 3.93
C GLY A 102 -0.61 25.78 2.95
N SER A 103 -0.48 26.25 1.70
CA SER A 103 0.42 25.69 0.68
C SER A 103 0.90 26.80 -0.25
N PHE A 104 2.14 26.68 -0.74
CA PHE A 104 2.71 27.64 -1.71
C PHE A 104 2.13 27.48 -3.12
N ASP A 105 1.85 26.24 -3.52
CA ASP A 105 1.15 25.93 -4.76
C ASP A 105 -0.36 25.81 -4.47
N PRO A 106 -1.23 26.64 -5.10
CA PRO A 106 -2.67 26.55 -4.95
C PRO A 106 -3.27 25.20 -5.32
N SER A 107 -2.64 24.45 -6.25
CA SER A 107 -3.09 23.12 -6.67
C SER A 107 -2.68 22.00 -5.70
N SER A 108 -1.74 22.28 -4.79
CA SER A 108 -1.24 21.36 -3.77
C SER A 108 -2.13 21.35 -2.52
N ALA A 109 -2.12 20.22 -1.82
CA ALA A 109 -2.71 20.12 -0.49
C ALA A 109 -1.98 21.03 0.52
N SER A 110 -2.72 21.48 1.54
CA SER A 110 -2.14 22.15 2.71
C SER A 110 -1.13 21.25 3.42
N HIS A 111 -0.20 21.84 4.17
CA HIS A 111 0.84 21.07 4.87
C HIS A 111 0.25 20.03 5.84
N ILE A 112 -0.78 20.37 6.61
CA ILE A 112 -1.46 19.41 7.50
C ILE A 112 -2.14 18.28 6.72
N VAL A 113 -2.90 18.58 5.66
CA VAL A 113 -3.58 17.54 4.87
C VAL A 113 -2.55 16.66 4.15
N ARG A 114 -1.47 17.24 3.63
CA ARG A 114 -0.37 16.50 3.01
C ARG A 114 0.29 15.54 3.99
N HIS A 115 0.63 16.02 5.18
CA HIS A 115 1.17 15.18 6.25
C HIS A 115 0.21 14.03 6.53
N MET A 116 -1.06 14.31 6.84
CA MET A 116 -2.05 13.29 7.17
C MET A 116 -2.24 12.23 6.09
N VAL A 117 -2.22 12.61 4.81
CA VAL A 117 -2.30 11.65 3.69
C VAL A 117 -1.03 10.80 3.60
N LYS A 118 0.15 11.39 3.79
CA LYS A 118 1.45 10.68 3.67
C LYS A 118 1.74 9.78 4.87
N SER A 119 1.43 10.23 6.07
CA SER A 119 1.57 9.48 7.33
C SER A 119 0.38 8.55 7.60
N ARG A 120 -0.70 8.66 6.81
CA ARG A 120 -2.00 8.00 7.03
C ARG A 120 -2.61 8.32 8.41
N HIS A 121 -2.20 9.41 9.03
CA HIS A 121 -2.79 9.91 10.27
C HIS A 121 -4.16 10.53 10.00
N LYS A 122 -5.08 10.37 10.96
CA LYS A 122 -6.49 10.73 10.76
C LYS A 122 -7.03 11.70 11.79
N GLU A 123 -6.26 12.01 12.82
CA GLU A 123 -6.71 12.78 13.99
C GLU A 123 -5.92 14.07 14.13
N ILE A 124 -6.61 15.17 14.40
CA ILE A 124 -5.99 16.48 14.68
C ILE A 124 -6.55 17.10 15.96
N MET A 125 -5.73 17.96 16.55
CA MET A 125 -6.08 18.82 17.68
C MET A 125 -5.79 20.28 17.30
N LEU A 126 -6.68 21.18 17.67
CA LEU A 126 -6.54 22.61 17.42
C LEU A 126 -5.62 23.27 18.47
N HIS A 127 -5.10 24.46 18.14
CA HIS A 127 -4.29 25.24 19.08
C HIS A 127 -5.15 25.82 20.20
N LYS A 128 -4.56 25.94 21.41
CA LYS A 128 -5.21 26.54 22.58
C LYS A 128 -5.74 27.96 22.34
N ASP A 129 -5.02 28.72 21.53
CA ASP A 129 -5.35 30.11 21.16
C ASP A 129 -6.18 30.19 19.86
N SER A 130 -6.65 29.04 19.36
CA SER A 130 -7.57 29.02 18.21
C SER A 130 -9.00 29.39 18.64
N PRO A 131 -9.88 29.79 17.70
CA PRO A 131 -11.27 30.15 18.01
C PRO A 131 -12.08 29.06 18.73
N LEU A 132 -11.65 27.80 18.69
CA LEU A 132 -12.31 26.64 19.30
C LEU A 132 -11.48 26.02 20.43
N GLU A 133 -10.46 26.74 20.92
CA GLU A 133 -9.53 26.31 21.96
C GLU A 133 -8.82 24.97 21.62
N ALA A 134 -8.19 24.32 22.59
CA ALA A 134 -7.44 23.06 22.41
C ALA A 134 -8.38 21.85 22.24
N SER A 135 -9.22 21.88 21.21
CA SER A 135 -10.25 20.88 20.93
C SER A 135 -9.74 19.76 20.02
N LEU A 136 -10.02 18.52 20.42
CA LEU A 136 -9.85 17.33 19.58
C LEU A 136 -11.07 17.20 18.67
N LEU A 137 -10.86 17.05 17.36
CA LEU A 137 -11.97 16.94 16.41
C LEU A 137 -12.53 15.52 16.38
N GLU A 138 -13.80 15.38 16.79
CA GLU A 138 -14.52 14.12 16.77
C GLU A 138 -15.98 14.27 16.39
N CYS A 139 -16.57 13.20 15.86
CA CYS A 139 -17.99 13.13 15.56
C CYS A 139 -18.80 13.18 16.85
N TYR A 140 -19.74 14.12 16.94
CA TYR A 140 -20.63 14.27 18.09
C TYR A 140 -21.43 13.00 18.42
N ASN A 141 -21.80 12.22 17.41
CA ASN A 141 -22.66 11.04 17.58
C ASN A 141 -21.89 9.75 17.92
N CYS A 142 -20.76 9.49 17.28
CA CYS A 142 -20.03 8.22 17.43
C CYS A 142 -18.60 8.36 18.01
N GLY A 143 -18.15 9.58 18.29
CA GLY A 143 -16.79 9.85 18.78
C GLY A 143 -15.68 9.55 17.76
N CYS A 144 -16.02 9.35 16.48
CA CYS A 144 -15.02 9.08 15.45
C CYS A 144 -14.14 10.30 15.20
N LYS A 145 -12.82 10.12 15.22
CA LYS A 145 -11.81 11.18 15.09
C LYS A 145 -11.22 11.31 13.70
N ASN A 146 -11.75 10.58 12.72
CA ASN A 146 -11.22 10.56 11.36
C ASN A 146 -11.67 11.80 10.57
N VAL A 147 -10.81 12.82 10.50
CA VAL A 147 -11.13 14.10 9.83
C VAL A 147 -11.54 13.96 8.37
N PHE A 148 -11.13 12.90 7.66
CA PHE A 148 -11.44 12.70 6.24
C PHE A 148 -12.89 12.29 6.00
N ILE A 149 -13.59 11.82 7.04
CA ILE A 149 -15.01 11.48 6.98
C ILE A 149 -15.87 12.42 7.82
N LEU A 150 -15.26 13.31 8.59
CA LEU A 150 -15.97 14.35 9.32
C LEU A 150 -16.45 15.43 8.36
N GLY A 151 -17.61 15.95 8.69
CA GLY A 151 -18.17 17.15 8.11
C GLY A 151 -18.96 17.88 9.16
N PHE A 152 -19.37 19.08 8.82
CA PHE A 152 -20.14 19.93 9.71
C PHE A 152 -21.56 20.09 9.19
N VAL A 153 -22.50 20.29 10.12
CA VAL A 153 -23.90 20.61 9.82
C VAL A 153 -24.27 21.86 10.63
N PRO A 154 -24.78 22.93 9.99
CA PRO A 154 -25.26 24.09 10.71
C PRO A 154 -26.56 23.78 11.47
N ALA A 155 -26.66 24.23 12.72
CA ALA A 155 -27.93 24.22 13.46
C ALA A 155 -28.85 25.34 12.98
N LYS A 156 -30.18 25.15 13.05
CA LYS A 156 -31.17 26.17 12.64
C LYS A 156 -31.21 27.40 13.55
N THR A 157 -30.60 27.34 14.72
CA THR A 157 -30.45 28.47 15.66
C THR A 157 -29.02 28.99 15.59
N ASP A 158 -28.88 30.29 15.37
CA ASP A 158 -27.61 30.93 15.02
C ASP A 158 -26.45 30.56 15.95
N SER A 159 -25.31 30.25 15.33
CA SER A 159 -23.94 30.04 15.86
C SER A 159 -23.49 28.65 16.31
N VAL A 160 -24.34 27.60 16.34
CA VAL A 160 -23.89 26.23 16.71
C VAL A 160 -23.66 25.36 15.48
N VAL A 161 -22.48 24.76 15.38
CA VAL A 161 -22.08 23.83 14.31
C VAL A 161 -21.78 22.46 14.93
N LEU A 162 -22.32 21.38 14.34
CA LEU A 162 -22.06 20.02 14.79
C LEU A 162 -21.15 19.29 13.83
N LEU A 163 -20.16 18.57 14.36
CA LEU A 163 -19.31 17.67 13.58
C LEU A 163 -19.91 16.26 13.54
N LEU A 164 -20.14 15.73 12.34
CA LEU A 164 -20.73 14.41 12.11
C LEU A 164 -19.99 13.65 11.01
N CYS A 165 -19.88 12.32 11.15
CA CYS A 165 -19.40 11.45 10.07
C CYS A 165 -20.35 11.46 8.88
N ARG A 166 -19.80 11.41 7.66
CA ARG A 166 -20.55 11.28 6.41
C ARG A 166 -21.48 10.07 6.41
N ASN A 167 -21.01 8.92 6.90
CA ASN A 167 -21.78 7.68 7.01
C ASN A 167 -21.31 6.94 8.28
N PRO A 168 -22.20 6.42 9.15
CA PRO A 168 -23.67 6.48 9.11
C PRO A 168 -24.28 7.72 9.76
N CYS A 169 -23.51 8.55 10.46
CA CYS A 169 -24.07 9.55 11.37
C CYS A 169 -24.89 10.64 10.67
N ALA A 170 -24.45 11.16 9.52
CA ALA A 170 -25.22 12.14 8.76
C ALA A 170 -26.47 11.55 8.07
N TYR A 171 -26.53 10.23 7.85
CA TYR A 171 -27.66 9.55 7.21
C TYR A 171 -28.65 8.91 8.21
N GLN A 172 -28.25 8.75 9.48
CA GLN A 172 -29.10 8.16 10.50
C GLN A 172 -30.22 9.12 10.92
N HIS A 173 -31.48 8.71 10.71
CA HIS A 173 -32.67 9.48 11.06
C HIS A 173 -32.92 9.65 12.58
N THR A 174 -32.07 9.08 13.43
CA THR A 174 -32.17 9.16 14.90
C THR A 174 -31.79 10.52 15.49
N LEU A 175 -31.15 11.41 14.72
CA LEU A 175 -30.76 12.75 15.18
C LEU A 175 -31.83 13.84 14.93
N ARG A 176 -33.06 13.47 14.55
CA ARG A 176 -34.16 14.42 14.27
C ARG A 176 -34.60 15.27 15.49
N ASP A 177 -34.21 14.89 16.70
CA ASP A 177 -34.47 15.67 17.91
C ASP A 177 -33.53 16.88 18.08
N ILE A 178 -32.44 16.92 17.32
CA ILE A 178 -31.54 18.05 17.22
C ILE A 178 -31.98 18.86 16.00
N ASN A 179 -32.30 20.14 16.17
CA ASN A 179 -32.78 21.07 15.12
C ASN A 179 -31.71 21.36 14.02
N CYS A 180 -31.11 20.33 13.45
CA CYS A 180 -30.07 20.39 12.42
C CYS A 180 -30.62 19.84 11.10
N ASP A 181 -30.33 20.54 10.01
CA ASP A 181 -30.68 20.08 8.66
C ASP A 181 -29.55 19.21 8.11
N LEU A 182 -29.67 17.88 8.29
CA LEU A 182 -28.68 16.90 7.85
C LEU A 182 -28.43 16.90 6.32
N SER A 183 -29.29 17.55 5.52
CA SER A 183 -29.06 17.71 4.08
C SER A 183 -27.94 18.71 3.76
N GLN A 184 -27.56 19.56 4.72
CA GLN A 184 -26.52 20.59 4.60
C GLN A 184 -25.16 20.11 5.11
N TRP A 185 -24.93 18.80 5.16
CA TRP A 185 -23.63 18.27 5.56
C TRP A 185 -22.54 18.67 4.56
N GLU A 186 -21.50 19.32 5.06
CA GLU A 186 -20.33 19.72 4.27
C GLU A 186 -19.04 19.15 4.90
N PRO A 187 -18.07 18.66 4.10
CA PRO A 187 -16.84 18.10 4.64
C PRO A 187 -15.98 19.18 5.30
N ILE A 188 -15.26 18.82 6.38
CA ILE A 188 -14.33 19.78 7.02
C ILE A 188 -13.03 19.99 6.25
N ILE A 189 -12.77 19.13 5.25
CA ILE A 189 -11.67 19.27 4.31
C ILE A 189 -12.26 19.48 2.91
N THR A 190 -12.02 20.66 2.34
CA THR A 190 -12.41 21.04 0.99
C THR A 190 -11.18 21.48 0.22
N GLU A 191 -11.10 21.13 -1.07
CA GLU A 191 -9.98 21.53 -1.94
C GLU A 191 -8.58 21.19 -1.35
N LYS A 192 -8.49 20.05 -0.63
CA LYS A 192 -7.27 19.57 0.03
C LYS A 192 -6.76 20.46 1.18
N ARG A 193 -7.64 21.23 1.81
CA ARG A 193 -7.36 22.09 2.98
C ARG A 193 -8.48 21.98 4.00
N PHE A 194 -8.19 22.29 5.27
CA PHE A 194 -9.26 22.48 6.24
C PHE A 194 -10.03 23.77 5.92
N ILE A 195 -11.32 23.78 6.23
CA ILE A 195 -12.15 24.98 6.12
C ILE A 195 -11.59 26.11 6.99
N SER A 196 -11.65 27.34 6.47
CA SER A 196 -10.93 28.49 7.03
C SER A 196 -11.40 28.95 8.40
N TRP A 197 -12.67 28.69 8.75
CA TRP A 197 -13.19 29.00 10.09
C TRP A 197 -12.72 28.00 11.15
N LEU A 198 -12.30 26.80 10.74
CA LEU A 198 -11.79 25.76 11.63
C LEU A 198 -10.28 25.87 11.82
N VAL A 199 -9.54 26.05 10.72
CA VAL A 199 -8.10 26.38 10.73
C VAL A 199 -7.87 27.45 9.67
N LYS A 200 -7.44 28.65 10.06
CA LYS A 200 -7.25 29.76 9.12
C LYS A 200 -6.18 29.42 8.09
N ILE A 201 -6.34 29.98 6.90
CA ILE A 201 -5.33 29.88 5.85
C ILE A 201 -4.36 31.05 6.06
N PRO A 202 -3.03 30.81 6.15
CA PRO A 202 -2.04 31.87 6.26
C PRO A 202 -2.21 32.94 5.18
N GLN A 203 -2.22 34.22 5.58
CA GLN A 203 -2.30 35.37 4.68
C GLN A 203 -0.91 35.84 4.26
N GLU A 204 -0.80 36.78 3.31
CA GLU A 204 0.49 37.26 2.77
C GLU A 204 1.47 37.70 3.87
N ASN A 205 0.98 38.38 4.92
CA ASN A 205 1.80 38.81 6.06
C ASN A 205 2.35 37.65 6.89
N ASP A 206 1.63 36.52 6.93
CA ASP A 206 2.07 35.31 7.64
C ASP A 206 3.12 34.52 6.82
N LEU A 207 3.32 34.87 5.54
CA LEU A 207 4.17 34.12 4.60
C LEU A 207 5.57 34.74 4.41
N ILE A 208 5.87 35.89 5.03
CA ILE A 208 7.12 36.63 4.81
C ILE A 208 8.34 35.87 5.39
N ASP A 209 8.15 35.17 6.51
CA ASP A 209 9.23 34.49 7.26
C ASP A 209 9.17 32.95 7.19
N VAL A 210 8.40 32.38 6.25
CA VAL A 210 8.23 30.92 6.15
C VAL A 210 9.12 30.30 5.07
N ARG A 211 9.55 29.06 5.28
CA ARG A 211 10.39 28.31 4.34
C ARG A 211 9.58 27.85 3.14
N HIS A 212 10.09 28.13 1.95
CA HIS A 212 9.56 27.62 0.70
C HIS A 212 10.07 26.20 0.45
N LEU A 213 9.24 25.20 0.73
CA LEU A 213 9.57 23.79 0.47
C LEU A 213 8.86 23.28 -0.78
N SER A 214 9.62 22.62 -1.64
CA SER A 214 9.08 21.87 -2.76
C SER A 214 8.42 20.57 -2.31
N SER A 215 7.64 19.95 -3.21
CA SER A 215 7.00 18.67 -2.95
C SER A 215 7.99 17.53 -2.64
N SER A 216 9.18 17.52 -3.25
CA SER A 216 10.20 16.52 -2.97
C SER A 216 10.85 16.75 -1.61
N GLN A 217 11.15 18.00 -1.25
CA GLN A 217 11.72 18.34 0.07
C GLN A 217 10.77 17.97 1.21
N MET A 218 9.48 18.26 1.10
CA MET A 218 8.50 17.83 2.09
C MET A 218 8.40 16.30 2.21
N ALA A 219 8.60 15.56 1.11
CA ALA A 219 8.60 14.10 1.16
C ALA A 219 9.81 13.54 1.92
N VAL A 220 10.98 14.19 1.81
CA VAL A 220 12.17 13.85 2.57
C VAL A 220 11.95 14.09 4.07
N VAL A 221 11.39 15.24 4.45
CA VAL A 221 11.05 15.54 5.86
C VAL A 221 10.08 14.49 6.43
N GLU A 222 9.07 14.07 5.65
CA GLU A 222 8.16 13.00 6.07
C GLU A 222 8.86 11.65 6.29
N GLU A 223 9.85 11.30 5.46
CA GLU A 223 10.61 10.07 5.68
C GLU A 223 11.43 10.14 6.97
N HIS A 224 12.08 11.27 7.22
CA HIS A 224 12.87 11.45 8.43
C HIS A 224 12.00 11.44 9.69
N LEU A 225 10.82 12.07 9.65
CA LEU A 225 9.84 12.01 10.73
C LEU A 225 9.34 10.57 11.04
N ARG A 226 9.47 9.61 10.10
CA ARG A 226 9.17 8.20 10.38
C ARG A 226 10.28 7.49 11.15
N ILE A 227 11.52 7.93 10.98
CA ILE A 227 12.71 7.31 11.58
C ILE A 227 13.00 7.97 12.93
N ASP A 228 13.04 9.30 12.95
CA ASP A 228 13.21 10.11 14.15
C ASP A 228 12.03 11.08 14.32
N PRO A 229 11.19 10.90 15.37
CA PRO A 229 10.12 11.84 15.72
C PRO A 229 10.64 13.26 16.03
N LYS A 230 11.93 13.46 16.30
CA LYS A 230 12.51 14.79 16.51
C LYS A 230 13.10 15.40 15.25
N ALA A 231 13.03 14.74 14.10
CA ALA A 231 13.55 15.28 12.85
C ALA A 231 12.85 16.58 12.45
N CYS A 232 13.61 17.57 12.03
CA CYS A 232 13.14 18.81 11.42
C CYS A 232 13.80 19.00 10.05
N TYR A 233 13.38 20.01 9.29
CA TYR A 233 13.97 20.27 7.98
C TYR A 233 15.47 20.60 8.08
N GLU A 234 15.93 21.12 9.20
CA GLU A 234 17.33 21.47 9.45
C GLU A 234 18.24 20.24 9.58
N ASP A 235 17.67 19.07 9.93
CA ASP A 235 18.38 17.78 9.93
C ASP A 235 18.49 17.18 8.52
N VAL A 236 17.83 17.80 7.52
CA VAL A 236 17.94 17.39 6.11
C VAL A 236 19.25 17.93 5.56
N ASP A 237 20.35 17.27 5.91
CA ASP A 237 21.64 17.54 5.31
C ASP A 237 21.56 17.15 3.83
N SER A 238 21.83 18.11 2.94
CA SER A 238 21.81 17.98 1.48
C SER A 238 22.76 16.91 0.89
N LYS A 239 23.36 16.06 1.74
CA LYS A 239 24.29 14.97 1.42
C LYS A 239 23.86 13.58 1.94
N GLU A 240 22.85 13.46 2.79
CA GLU A 240 22.30 12.15 3.22
C GLU A 240 21.08 11.72 2.38
N ILE A 241 20.72 12.54 1.40
CA ILE A 241 19.75 12.19 0.37
C ILE A 241 20.46 11.23 -0.60
N GLU A 242 20.20 9.93 -0.42
CA GLU A 242 20.46 8.77 -1.30
C GLU A 242 21.35 7.68 -0.66
N GLU A 243 20.74 6.76 0.10
CA GLU A 243 20.90 5.36 -0.32
C GLU A 243 20.33 5.32 -1.74
N SER A 244 21.19 5.51 -2.74
CA SER A 244 20.79 5.69 -4.14
C SER A 244 20.15 4.40 -4.66
N ILE A 245 18.85 4.25 -4.42
CA ILE A 245 18.04 3.25 -5.09
C ILE A 245 18.12 3.62 -6.56
N SER A 246 18.83 2.78 -7.32
CA SER A 246 19.04 3.02 -8.73
C SER A 246 17.69 3.05 -9.45
N PRO A 247 17.42 4.05 -10.29
CA PRO A 247 16.15 4.13 -11.01
C PRO A 247 16.02 2.96 -11.98
N THR A 248 14.77 2.52 -12.20
CA THR A 248 14.46 1.50 -13.21
C THR A 248 14.87 1.98 -14.60
N ARG A 249 15.35 1.06 -15.44
CA ARG A 249 15.88 1.36 -16.77
C ARG A 249 15.02 0.71 -17.85
N VAL A 250 15.11 1.24 -19.06
CA VAL A 250 14.48 0.61 -20.25
C VAL A 250 15.31 -0.57 -20.74
N LYS A 251 16.62 -0.56 -20.45
CA LYS A 251 17.58 -1.60 -20.84
C LYS A 251 18.48 -1.95 -19.67
N TYR A 252 18.82 -3.22 -19.59
CA TYR A 252 19.68 -3.80 -18.57
C TYR A 252 20.80 -4.59 -19.25
N ALA A 253 22.03 -4.43 -18.76
CA ALA A 253 23.22 -5.09 -19.27
C ALA A 253 23.19 -6.59 -19.03
N ASP A 254 22.68 -7.02 -17.87
CA ASP A 254 22.56 -8.43 -17.52
C ASP A 254 21.46 -8.68 -16.48
N PRO A 255 21.09 -9.95 -16.22
CA PRO A 255 20.12 -10.30 -15.18
C PRO A 255 20.48 -9.86 -13.76
N ARG A 256 21.78 -9.67 -13.45
CA ARG A 256 22.22 -9.25 -12.12
C ARG A 256 21.90 -7.78 -11.90
N GLU A 257 22.19 -6.92 -12.87
CA GLU A 257 21.81 -5.50 -12.82
C GLU A 257 20.30 -5.34 -12.64
N TYR A 258 19.50 -6.15 -13.34
CA TYR A 258 18.04 -6.16 -13.16
C TYR A 258 17.65 -6.50 -11.72
N MET A 259 18.26 -7.53 -11.11
CA MET A 259 18.02 -7.89 -9.72
C MET A 259 18.49 -6.81 -8.75
N ASP A 260 19.67 -6.23 -8.96
CA ASP A 260 20.26 -5.22 -8.07
C ASP A 260 19.40 -3.95 -8.02
N ILE A 261 18.68 -3.64 -9.10
CA ILE A 261 17.71 -2.53 -9.15
C ILE A 261 16.36 -2.94 -8.51
N TYR A 262 15.82 -4.12 -8.84
CA TYR A 262 14.47 -4.50 -8.37
C TYR A 262 14.42 -5.06 -6.94
N ALA A 263 15.48 -5.70 -6.45
CA ALA A 263 15.47 -6.30 -5.11
C ALA A 263 15.33 -5.26 -3.98
N PRO A 264 16.02 -4.10 -4.00
CA PRO A 264 15.79 -3.02 -3.04
C PRO A 264 14.37 -2.48 -3.11
N LEU A 265 13.80 -2.29 -4.31
CA LEU A 265 12.42 -1.84 -4.48
C LEU A 265 11.41 -2.79 -3.84
N ILE A 266 11.60 -4.10 -4.01
CA ILE A 266 10.76 -5.12 -3.37
C ILE A 266 10.94 -5.12 -1.84
N ASN A 267 12.16 -4.87 -1.34
CA ASN A 267 12.41 -4.76 0.11
C ASN A 267 11.66 -3.58 0.71
N LEU A 268 11.72 -2.41 0.08
CA LEU A 268 11.05 -1.21 0.54
C LEU A 268 9.53 -1.39 0.60
N GLU A 269 8.94 -1.99 -0.44
CA GLU A 269 7.51 -2.30 -0.44
C GLU A 269 7.16 -3.36 0.63
N ALA A 270 8.01 -4.37 0.82
CA ALA A 270 7.79 -5.39 1.86
C ALA A 270 7.84 -4.80 3.27
N GLU A 271 8.81 -3.92 3.55
CA GLU A 271 8.94 -3.23 4.83
C GLU A 271 7.80 -2.23 5.06
N TYR A 272 7.36 -1.56 4.00
CA TYR A 272 6.20 -0.69 4.05
C TYR A 272 4.92 -1.47 4.37
N ASP A 273 4.64 -2.55 3.63
CA ASP A 273 3.47 -3.42 3.86
C ASP A 273 3.49 -4.06 5.25
N LYS A 274 4.68 -4.48 5.72
CA LYS A 274 4.88 -5.00 7.06
C LYS A 274 4.54 -3.94 8.12
N ARG A 275 5.12 -2.74 8.03
CA ARG A 275 4.85 -1.64 8.97
C ARG A 275 3.38 -1.26 8.97
N LEU A 276 2.75 -1.18 7.80
CA LEU A 276 1.33 -0.88 7.67
C LEU A 276 0.47 -1.94 8.38
N LYS A 277 0.78 -3.22 8.20
CA LYS A 277 0.04 -4.31 8.83
C LYS A 277 0.28 -4.41 10.35
N GLU A 278 1.50 -4.15 10.80
CA GLU A 278 1.85 -4.12 12.23
C GLU A 278 1.25 -2.90 12.95
N SER A 279 1.14 -1.75 12.27
CA SER A 279 0.50 -0.54 12.81
C SER A 279 -1.01 -0.69 13.08
N GLN A 280 -1.64 -1.72 12.51
CA GLN A 280 -3.06 -2.01 12.70
C GLN A 280 -3.34 -2.81 13.98
N ALA A 281 -2.33 -3.04 14.82
CA ALA A 281 -2.48 -3.70 16.10
C ALA A 281 -3.54 -2.99 16.97
N GLN A 282 -4.48 -3.77 17.52
CA GLN A 282 -5.56 -3.26 18.35
C GLN A 282 -5.25 -3.54 19.81
N ASN A 283 -5.21 -2.50 20.63
CA ASN A 283 -4.97 -2.61 22.08
C ASN A 283 -6.29 -2.67 22.85
N ASN A 284 -6.24 -3.24 24.06
CA ASN A 284 -7.37 -3.33 24.98
C ASN A 284 -8.61 -4.02 24.41
N VAL A 285 -8.39 -5.06 23.60
CA VAL A 285 -9.46 -5.85 23.02
C VAL A 285 -10.04 -6.79 24.08
N THR A 286 -11.36 -6.82 24.17
CA THR A 286 -12.10 -7.79 24.99
C THR A 286 -12.55 -8.97 24.15
N PHE A 287 -12.40 -10.18 24.70
CA PHE A 287 -12.75 -11.40 24.00
C PHE A 287 -13.99 -12.07 24.59
N ARG A 288 -14.80 -12.67 23.72
CA ARG A 288 -15.74 -13.74 24.08
C ARG A 288 -15.11 -15.07 23.69
N THR A 289 -14.98 -15.98 24.65
CA THR A 289 -14.47 -17.32 24.39
C THR A 289 -15.63 -18.27 24.12
N GLU A 290 -15.44 -19.15 23.14
CA GLU A 290 -16.34 -20.27 22.87
C GLU A 290 -15.51 -21.52 22.71
N GLN A 291 -15.96 -22.60 23.33
CA GLN A 291 -15.32 -23.89 23.18
C GLN A 291 -16.10 -24.68 22.13
N THR A 292 -15.42 -25.00 21.03
CA THR A 292 -15.99 -25.88 20.01
C THR A 292 -16.18 -27.30 20.56
N LEU A 293 -16.98 -28.09 19.84
CA LEU A 293 -17.19 -29.52 20.10
C LEU A 293 -15.85 -30.30 20.19
N ASN A 294 -14.80 -29.78 19.57
CA ASN A 294 -13.46 -30.38 19.50
C ASN A 294 -12.51 -29.89 20.61
N LYS A 295 -13.03 -29.29 21.69
CA LYS A 295 -12.27 -28.69 22.80
C LYS A 295 -11.32 -27.56 22.39
N LYS A 296 -11.36 -27.08 21.14
CA LYS A 296 -10.65 -25.87 20.68
C LYS A 296 -11.34 -24.63 21.19
N LYS A 297 -10.54 -23.73 21.79
CA LYS A 297 -10.99 -22.40 22.19
C LYS A 297 -10.96 -21.50 20.96
N ILE A 298 -12.12 -20.97 20.59
CA ILE A 298 -12.26 -19.87 19.65
C ILE A 298 -12.48 -18.61 20.48
N ILE A 299 -11.78 -17.55 20.12
CA ILE A 299 -12.04 -16.22 20.66
C ILE A 299 -12.77 -15.38 19.62
N TYR A 300 -13.71 -14.57 20.09
CA TYR A 300 -14.42 -13.59 19.29
C TYR A 300 -14.13 -12.19 19.81
N PHE A 301 -13.87 -11.26 18.90
CA PHE A 301 -13.76 -9.85 19.19
C PHE A 301 -14.30 -9.03 18.04
N THR A 302 -14.74 -7.81 18.34
CA THR A 302 -15.15 -6.85 17.34
C THR A 302 -13.96 -5.96 16.98
N LEU A 303 -13.72 -5.78 15.69
CA LEU A 303 -12.80 -4.75 15.22
C LEU A 303 -13.58 -3.44 15.13
N PRO A 304 -13.05 -2.31 15.66
CA PRO A 304 -13.67 -1.02 15.42
C PRO A 304 -13.77 -0.82 13.90
N GLN A 305 -14.94 -0.37 13.43
CA GLN A 305 -15.19 0.00 12.04
C GLN A 305 -14.28 1.17 11.67
N THR A 306 -13.03 0.85 11.37
CA THR A 306 -12.07 1.79 10.83
C THR A 306 -12.14 1.64 9.31
N ASP A 307 -12.12 2.75 8.57
CA ASP A 307 -11.93 2.80 7.10
C ASP A 307 -10.57 2.23 6.65
N SER A 308 -9.99 1.32 7.42
CA SER A 308 -8.74 0.66 7.14
C SER A 308 -8.94 -0.28 5.97
N GLU A 309 -8.04 -0.23 4.98
CA GLU A 309 -7.91 -1.19 3.87
C GLU A 309 -7.60 -2.64 4.32
N MET A 310 -7.81 -2.96 5.60
CA MET A 310 -7.50 -4.25 6.20
C MET A 310 -8.50 -5.30 5.71
N ARG A 311 -8.12 -6.01 4.65
CA ARG A 311 -8.87 -7.16 4.13
C ARG A 311 -8.49 -8.42 4.91
N LEU A 312 -9.13 -8.61 6.06
CA LEU A 312 -9.00 -9.85 6.82
C LEU A 312 -9.56 -11.03 6.03
N MET A 313 -8.81 -12.13 5.94
CA MET A 313 -9.27 -13.37 5.32
C MET A 313 -9.29 -14.52 6.32
N GLN A 314 -10.17 -15.49 6.08
CA GLN A 314 -10.15 -16.76 6.83
C GLN A 314 -8.79 -17.45 6.62
N GLY A 315 -8.21 -17.95 7.72
CA GLY A 315 -6.88 -18.56 7.76
C GLY A 315 -5.73 -17.58 7.99
N ASP A 316 -5.99 -16.27 8.06
CA ASP A 316 -4.96 -15.31 8.46
C ASP A 316 -4.44 -15.63 9.87
N ASP A 317 -3.13 -15.48 10.08
CA ASP A 317 -2.53 -15.72 11.38
C ASP A 317 -2.68 -14.47 12.25
N VAL A 318 -3.13 -14.66 13.47
CA VAL A 318 -3.32 -13.61 14.48
C VAL A 318 -2.43 -13.92 15.67
N LYS A 319 -1.78 -12.89 16.19
CA LYS A 319 -0.97 -12.94 17.40
C LYS A 319 -1.68 -12.11 18.46
N LEU A 320 -1.90 -12.73 19.61
CA LEU A 320 -2.53 -12.14 20.78
C LEU A 320 -1.45 -11.96 21.82
N THR A 321 -1.28 -10.74 22.31
CA THR A 321 -0.27 -10.43 23.32
C THR A 321 -0.92 -9.77 24.51
N GLN A 322 -0.57 -10.23 25.71
CA GLN A 322 -0.96 -9.60 26.96
C GLN A 322 0.30 -9.33 27.79
N THR A 323 0.50 -8.08 28.18
CA THR A 323 1.63 -7.67 29.01
C THR A 323 1.13 -7.31 30.40
N ARG A 324 1.57 -8.05 31.42
CA ARG A 324 1.27 -7.76 32.84
C ARG A 324 2.52 -7.97 33.69
N GLU A 325 2.81 -7.03 34.60
CA GLU A 325 3.84 -7.19 35.65
C GLU A 325 5.17 -7.79 35.15
N LYS A 326 5.67 -7.30 34.01
CA LYS A 326 6.90 -7.75 33.31
C LYS A 326 6.86 -9.17 32.71
N LYS A 327 5.72 -9.84 32.65
CA LYS A 327 5.51 -11.08 31.87
C LYS A 327 4.63 -10.80 30.66
N THR A 328 5.13 -11.16 29.48
CA THR A 328 4.42 -11.03 28.20
C THR A 328 3.94 -12.41 27.76
N LEU A 329 2.63 -12.63 27.81
CA LEU A 329 2.00 -13.82 27.27
C LEU A 329 1.72 -13.59 25.78
N THR A 330 2.16 -14.51 24.92
CA THR A 330 1.88 -14.47 23.47
C THR A 330 1.21 -15.76 23.04
N ILE A 331 0.04 -15.64 22.40
CA ILE A 331 -0.74 -16.75 21.89
C ILE A 331 -0.96 -16.53 20.39
N LYS A 332 -0.81 -17.59 19.58
CA LYS A 332 -1.07 -17.55 18.14
C LYS A 332 -2.37 -18.26 17.82
N GLY A 333 -3.11 -17.72 16.85
CA GLY A 333 -4.32 -18.31 16.33
C GLY A 333 -4.51 -18.04 14.84
N ASN A 334 -5.59 -18.58 14.29
CA ASN A 334 -5.99 -18.41 12.90
C ASN A 334 -7.41 -17.87 12.82
N VAL A 335 -7.65 -16.92 11.92
CA VAL A 335 -9.00 -16.40 11.65
C VAL A 335 -9.88 -17.52 11.11
N VAL A 336 -10.99 -17.81 11.78
CA VAL A 336 -11.99 -18.79 11.36
C VAL A 336 -13.32 -18.14 10.98
N LYS A 337 -13.60 -16.92 11.48
CA LYS A 337 -14.79 -16.14 11.14
C LYS A 337 -14.38 -14.71 10.86
N ILE A 338 -14.89 -14.15 9.77
CA ILE A 338 -14.76 -12.74 9.42
C ILE A 338 -16.11 -12.03 9.61
N PRO A 339 -16.12 -10.71 9.87
CA PRO A 339 -17.33 -9.92 9.95
C PRO A 339 -18.16 -10.07 8.65
N ASN A 340 -19.47 -10.23 8.80
CA ASN A 340 -20.39 -10.38 7.69
C ASN A 340 -21.74 -9.71 8.03
N ASN A 341 -22.72 -9.80 7.11
CA ASN A 341 -24.05 -9.19 7.31
C ASN A 341 -24.82 -9.73 8.53
N TYR A 342 -24.35 -10.80 9.16
CA TYR A 342 -24.99 -11.47 10.31
C TYR A 342 -24.21 -11.27 11.62
N GLY A 343 -23.06 -10.57 11.61
CA GLY A 343 -22.31 -10.26 12.82
C GLY A 343 -20.97 -9.57 12.56
N GLU A 344 -20.60 -8.66 13.45
CA GLU A 344 -19.38 -7.85 13.36
C GLU A 344 -18.14 -8.49 14.01
N GLU A 345 -18.32 -9.68 14.60
CA GLU A 345 -17.25 -10.38 15.32
C GLU A 345 -16.27 -11.09 14.36
N VAL A 346 -14.98 -10.89 14.61
CA VAL A 346 -13.89 -11.73 14.12
C VAL A 346 -13.73 -12.93 15.06
N GLY A 347 -13.76 -14.14 14.51
CA GLY A 347 -13.45 -15.36 15.26
C GLY A 347 -12.05 -15.86 14.96
N VAL A 348 -11.25 -16.14 16.00
CA VAL A 348 -9.90 -16.68 15.90
C VAL A 348 -9.80 -17.99 16.68
N GLU A 349 -9.40 -19.06 16.01
CA GLU A 349 -9.09 -20.36 16.61
C GLU A 349 -7.66 -20.36 17.14
N LEU A 350 -7.48 -20.71 18.42
CA LEU A 350 -6.15 -20.75 19.05
C LEU A 350 -5.40 -22.04 18.69
N LYS A 351 -4.10 -21.93 18.38
CA LYS A 351 -3.25 -23.10 18.05
C LYS A 351 -2.93 -23.99 19.26
N HIS A 352 -2.97 -23.43 20.47
CA HIS A 352 -2.69 -24.16 21.71
C HIS A 352 -3.79 -23.92 22.74
N HIS A 353 -4.26 -25.01 23.34
CA HIS A 353 -5.44 -25.02 24.22
C HIS A 353 -5.13 -24.68 25.68
N SER A 354 -3.92 -24.98 26.14
CA SER A 354 -3.59 -25.13 27.55
C SER A 354 -3.26 -23.83 28.29
N SER A 355 -3.30 -22.67 27.62
CA SER A 355 -2.76 -21.43 28.19
C SER A 355 -3.61 -20.17 27.98
N PHE A 356 -4.86 -20.28 27.51
CA PHE A 356 -5.73 -19.10 27.41
C PHE A 356 -6.33 -18.75 28.79
N PRO A 357 -5.95 -17.62 29.42
CA PRO A 357 -6.43 -17.21 30.74
C PRO A 357 -7.92 -16.89 30.71
N ASP A 358 -8.61 -17.04 31.85
CA ASP A 358 -10.03 -16.69 31.99
C ASP A 358 -10.29 -15.17 32.10
N TYR A 359 -9.23 -14.34 32.03
CA TYR A 359 -9.31 -12.89 32.15
C TYR A 359 -9.35 -12.21 30.76
N ASN A 360 -10.41 -11.44 30.49
CA ASN A 360 -10.71 -10.88 29.17
C ASN A 360 -10.19 -9.46 28.90
N ASN A 361 -9.35 -8.88 29.77
CA ASN A 361 -8.97 -7.46 29.66
C ASN A 361 -7.49 -7.28 29.26
N ASN A 362 -7.18 -6.16 28.60
CA ASN A 362 -5.84 -5.68 28.21
C ASN A 362 -5.10 -6.61 27.23
N TRP A 363 -5.82 -7.15 26.25
CA TRP A 363 -5.20 -7.90 25.17
C TRP A 363 -4.92 -7.00 23.97
N THR A 364 -3.76 -7.23 23.35
CA THR A 364 -3.39 -6.66 22.07
C THR A 364 -3.55 -7.71 20.98
N VAL A 365 -4.25 -7.38 19.91
CA VAL A 365 -4.44 -8.20 18.71
C VAL A 365 -3.56 -7.65 17.60
N GLU A 366 -2.62 -8.46 17.13
CA GLU A 366 -1.73 -8.17 16.01
C GLU A 366 -2.02 -9.14 14.86
N PHE A 367 -2.21 -8.61 13.65
CA PHE A 367 -2.32 -9.45 12.45
C PHE A 367 -0.94 -9.79 11.94
N VAL A 368 -0.62 -11.08 11.86
CA VAL A 368 0.72 -11.52 11.46
C VAL A 368 0.92 -11.24 9.98
N TRP A 369 1.90 -10.39 9.68
CA TRP A 369 2.35 -10.15 8.32
C TRP A 369 3.04 -11.39 7.74
N LYS A 370 2.77 -11.68 6.46
CA LYS A 370 3.34 -12.83 5.73
C LYS A 370 4.13 -12.32 4.54
N ALA A 371 5.44 -12.56 4.55
CA ALA A 371 6.36 -12.18 3.49
C ALA A 371 6.19 -12.94 2.17
N ILE A 372 5.29 -13.95 2.11
CA ILE A 372 5.18 -14.93 1.02
C ILE A 372 5.17 -14.28 -0.38
N THR A 373 4.43 -13.19 -0.55
CA THR A 373 4.35 -12.46 -1.82
C THR A 373 5.73 -11.95 -2.24
N PHE A 374 6.42 -11.24 -1.36
CA PHE A 374 7.73 -10.64 -1.59
C PHE A 374 8.84 -11.70 -1.69
N ASP A 375 8.76 -12.75 -0.87
CA ASP A 375 9.71 -13.88 -0.93
C ASP A 375 9.65 -14.59 -2.28
N ARG A 376 8.44 -14.77 -2.84
CA ARG A 376 8.26 -15.36 -4.18
C ARG A 376 8.81 -14.44 -5.28
N MET A 377 8.61 -13.12 -5.17
CA MET A 377 9.20 -12.15 -6.12
C MET A 377 10.73 -12.21 -6.07
N LYS A 378 11.33 -12.17 -4.87
CA LYS A 378 12.79 -12.30 -4.70
C LYS A 378 13.33 -13.63 -5.21
N SER A 379 12.60 -14.72 -4.95
CA SER A 379 12.96 -16.05 -5.47
C SER A 379 12.93 -16.08 -7.00
N ALA A 380 11.97 -15.40 -7.64
CA ALA A 380 11.90 -15.28 -9.09
C ALA A 380 13.09 -14.49 -9.65
N LEU A 381 13.47 -13.37 -9.01
CA LEU A 381 14.68 -12.62 -9.40
C LEU A 381 15.95 -13.47 -9.31
N LYS A 382 16.07 -14.29 -8.26
CA LYS A 382 17.22 -15.21 -8.10
C LYS A 382 17.24 -16.31 -9.17
N SER A 383 16.08 -16.87 -9.53
CA SER A 383 15.96 -17.86 -10.61
C SER A 383 16.30 -17.26 -11.98
N PHE A 384 15.93 -15.99 -12.20
CA PHE A 384 16.24 -15.25 -13.43
C PHE A 384 17.75 -15.11 -13.71
N ILE A 385 18.60 -15.10 -12.67
CA ILE A 385 20.07 -15.07 -12.82
C ILE A 385 20.65 -16.47 -13.01
N ASN A 386 20.22 -17.43 -12.20
CA ASN A 386 20.99 -18.64 -11.92
C ASN A 386 20.65 -19.84 -12.81
N ASN A 387 19.61 -19.77 -13.63
CA ASN A 387 19.09 -20.97 -14.29
C ASN A 387 18.76 -20.75 -15.76
N ASP A 388 19.72 -21.09 -16.62
CA ASP A 388 19.54 -21.00 -18.08
C ASP A 388 18.41 -21.87 -18.61
N SER A 389 17.97 -22.88 -17.84
CA SER A 389 16.92 -23.81 -18.24
C SER A 389 15.48 -23.36 -17.89
N ASP A 390 15.31 -22.27 -17.15
CA ASP A 390 14.00 -21.78 -16.70
C ASP A 390 13.32 -20.85 -17.74
N MET A 391 14.10 -20.27 -18.67
CA MET A 391 13.59 -19.33 -19.67
C MET A 391 14.48 -19.33 -20.92
N SER A 392 13.86 -19.28 -22.10
CA SER A 392 14.58 -19.14 -23.37
C SER A 392 15.43 -17.86 -23.41
N GLU A 393 16.59 -17.92 -24.05
CA GLU A 393 17.47 -16.77 -24.26
C GLU A 393 16.76 -15.60 -24.95
N TYR A 394 15.91 -15.89 -25.95
CA TYR A 394 15.09 -14.90 -26.65
C TYR A 394 14.25 -14.05 -25.67
N ILE A 395 13.43 -14.70 -24.83
CA ILE A 395 12.57 -14.00 -23.87
C ILE A 395 13.42 -13.21 -22.88
N ARG A 396 14.52 -13.79 -22.38
CA ARG A 396 15.43 -13.11 -21.43
C ARG A 396 16.00 -11.83 -22.01
N ALA A 397 16.56 -11.89 -23.22
CA ALA A 397 17.11 -10.73 -23.91
C ALA A 397 16.05 -9.65 -24.15
N LYS A 398 14.83 -10.05 -24.56
CA LYS A 398 13.71 -9.10 -24.74
C LYS A 398 13.28 -8.43 -23.43
N LEU A 399 13.22 -9.17 -22.32
CA LEU A 399 12.90 -8.61 -21.00
C LEU A 399 13.97 -7.63 -20.51
N LEU A 400 15.25 -7.87 -20.82
CA LEU A 400 16.36 -6.97 -20.51
C LEU A 400 16.46 -5.77 -21.48
N GLY A 401 15.61 -5.68 -22.50
CA GLY A 401 15.67 -4.62 -23.51
C GLY A 401 16.89 -4.72 -24.44
N GLN A 402 17.48 -5.91 -24.53
CA GLN A 402 18.65 -6.18 -25.35
C GLN A 402 18.26 -6.45 -26.81
N PRO A 403 19.14 -6.10 -27.78
CA PRO A 403 18.93 -6.48 -29.17
C PRO A 403 18.98 -8.01 -29.30
N PHE A 404 18.00 -8.57 -30.00
CA PHE A 404 17.92 -10.00 -30.28
C PHE A 404 17.15 -10.18 -31.59
N GLU A 405 17.64 -11.06 -32.48
CA GLU A 405 17.04 -11.32 -33.79
C GLU A 405 15.60 -11.81 -33.65
N GLU A 406 14.71 -11.43 -34.56
CA GLU A 406 13.32 -11.88 -34.47
C GLU A 406 13.21 -13.37 -34.77
N GLU A 407 12.78 -14.14 -33.76
CA GLU A 407 12.45 -15.55 -33.91
C GLU A 407 10.97 -15.73 -34.26
N HIS A 408 10.71 -16.74 -35.10
CA HIS A 408 9.36 -17.15 -35.47
C HIS A 408 9.13 -18.61 -35.12
N ILE A 409 7.99 -18.86 -34.47
CA ILE A 409 7.55 -20.22 -34.17
C ILE A 409 6.98 -20.82 -35.46
N LYS A 410 7.59 -21.91 -35.92
CA LYS A 410 7.10 -22.67 -37.07
C LYS A 410 5.97 -23.58 -36.61
N LEU A 411 4.73 -23.19 -36.89
CA LEU A 411 3.54 -24.00 -36.65
C LEU A 411 2.58 -23.99 -37.84
N ILE A 412 1.78 -25.05 -37.96
CA ILE A 412 0.68 -25.09 -38.93
C ILE A 412 -0.50 -24.34 -38.32
N LEU A 413 -0.82 -23.17 -38.87
CA LEU A 413 -1.94 -22.35 -38.39
C LEU A 413 -3.29 -23.06 -38.52
N PRO A 414 -4.24 -22.80 -37.60
CA PRO A 414 -5.55 -23.44 -37.67
C PRO A 414 -6.37 -22.82 -38.81
N LYS A 415 -7.21 -23.64 -39.46
CA LYS A 415 -8.12 -23.13 -40.52
C LYS A 415 -9.21 -22.21 -39.95
N ARG A 416 -9.64 -22.44 -38.72
CA ARG A 416 -10.61 -21.62 -37.98
C ARG A 416 -9.99 -21.20 -36.67
N PHE A 417 -9.94 -19.89 -36.43
CA PHE A 417 -9.37 -19.32 -35.22
C PHE A 417 -10.35 -19.28 -34.05
N SER A 418 -11.66 -19.25 -34.26
CA SER A 418 -12.64 -19.33 -33.16
C SER A 418 -12.57 -20.69 -32.47
N ALA A 419 -12.53 -20.71 -31.14
CA ALA A 419 -12.51 -21.93 -30.32
C ALA A 419 -13.93 -22.40 -29.97
N PRO A 420 -14.15 -23.72 -29.79
CA PRO A 420 -15.45 -24.26 -29.37
C PRO A 420 -15.88 -23.68 -28.02
N GLY A 421 -17.19 -23.50 -27.81
CA GLY A 421 -17.74 -22.98 -26.55
C GLY A 421 -17.50 -21.50 -26.29
N LEU A 422 -16.82 -20.79 -27.19
CA LEU A 422 -16.58 -19.34 -27.14
C LEU A 422 -17.26 -18.60 -28.29
N PRO A 423 -17.51 -17.28 -28.15
CA PRO A 423 -18.03 -16.46 -29.24
C PRO A 423 -17.11 -16.45 -30.46
N GLU A 424 -17.68 -16.20 -31.64
CA GLU A 424 -16.91 -15.98 -32.85
C GLU A 424 -15.98 -14.77 -32.72
N LEU A 425 -14.73 -14.95 -33.15
CA LEU A 425 -13.75 -13.88 -33.12
C LEU A 425 -13.98 -12.90 -34.26
N ASN A 426 -13.83 -11.60 -33.96
CA ASN A 426 -13.78 -10.58 -35.00
C ASN A 426 -12.39 -10.52 -35.67
N HIS A 427 -12.25 -9.71 -36.72
CA HIS A 427 -11.02 -9.63 -37.51
C HIS A 427 -9.77 -9.26 -36.67
N SER A 428 -9.87 -8.30 -35.74
CA SER A 428 -8.73 -7.88 -34.93
C SER A 428 -8.32 -8.94 -33.91
N GLN A 429 -9.29 -9.67 -33.34
CA GLN A 429 -9.02 -10.79 -32.44
C GLN A 429 -8.38 -11.97 -33.19
N VAL A 430 -8.88 -12.30 -34.39
CA VAL A 430 -8.26 -13.32 -35.25
C VAL A 430 -6.81 -12.95 -35.58
N TYR A 431 -6.57 -11.69 -35.96
CA TYR A 431 -5.22 -11.20 -36.22
C TYR A 431 -4.32 -11.32 -34.99
N ALA A 432 -4.80 -10.94 -33.81
CA ALA A 432 -4.05 -11.04 -32.56
C ALA A 432 -3.68 -12.50 -32.23
N VAL A 433 -4.62 -13.45 -32.33
CA VAL A 433 -4.35 -14.88 -32.10
C VAL A 433 -3.35 -15.42 -33.12
N LYS A 434 -3.53 -15.08 -34.40
CA LYS A 434 -2.61 -15.51 -35.47
C LYS A 434 -1.18 -15.05 -35.21
N MET A 435 -0.98 -13.76 -34.89
CA MET A 435 0.34 -13.22 -34.62
C MET A 435 0.95 -13.80 -33.35
N ALA A 436 0.13 -13.97 -32.29
CA ALA A 436 0.60 -14.50 -31.01
C ALA A 436 1.06 -15.96 -31.09
N LEU A 437 0.42 -16.78 -31.94
CA LEU A 437 0.88 -18.16 -32.15
C LEU A 437 2.27 -18.21 -32.79
N GLN A 438 2.61 -17.26 -33.66
CA GLN A 438 3.83 -17.29 -34.49
C GLN A 438 5.05 -16.62 -33.85
N LYS A 439 4.89 -15.97 -32.69
CA LYS A 439 5.95 -15.20 -32.02
C LYS A 439 6.21 -15.72 -30.61
N PRO A 440 7.47 -15.88 -30.16
CA PRO A 440 7.78 -16.32 -28.80
C PRO A 440 7.32 -15.33 -27.72
N LEU A 441 7.24 -14.03 -28.05
CA LEU A 441 6.74 -12.99 -27.15
C LEU A 441 5.75 -12.10 -27.91
N SER A 442 4.57 -11.88 -27.31
CA SER A 442 3.52 -11.04 -27.88
C SER A 442 2.83 -10.21 -26.79
N LEU A 443 2.56 -8.95 -27.09
CA LEU A 443 1.77 -8.06 -26.25
C LEU A 443 0.43 -7.76 -26.95
N ILE A 444 -0.68 -8.12 -26.31
CA ILE A 444 -2.04 -7.84 -26.81
C ILE A 444 -2.64 -6.74 -25.97
N GLN A 445 -2.88 -5.57 -26.58
CA GLN A 445 -3.57 -4.45 -25.96
C GLN A 445 -5.04 -4.42 -26.40
N GLY A 446 -5.94 -4.09 -25.46
CA GLY A 446 -7.35 -3.90 -25.79
C GLY A 446 -8.06 -3.00 -24.77
N PRO A 447 -8.88 -2.03 -25.20
CA PRO A 447 -9.76 -1.27 -24.32
C PRO A 447 -10.74 -2.15 -23.51
N PRO A 448 -11.45 -1.60 -22.51
CA PRO A 448 -12.53 -2.31 -21.83
C PRO A 448 -13.59 -2.81 -22.84
N GLY A 449 -14.12 -4.02 -22.63
CA GLY A 449 -15.16 -4.59 -23.49
C GLY A 449 -14.71 -5.20 -24.83
N THR A 450 -13.44 -5.09 -25.24
CA THR A 450 -12.98 -5.59 -26.57
C THR A 450 -12.72 -7.09 -26.66
N GLY A 451 -13.15 -7.87 -25.66
CA GLY A 451 -13.07 -9.33 -25.68
C GLY A 451 -11.68 -9.91 -25.42
N LYS A 452 -10.76 -9.18 -24.77
CA LYS A 452 -9.40 -9.67 -24.41
C LYS A 452 -9.41 -11.08 -23.81
N THR A 453 -10.29 -11.33 -22.83
CA THR A 453 -10.40 -12.65 -22.17
C THR A 453 -10.80 -13.76 -23.15
N VAL A 454 -11.68 -13.47 -24.11
CA VAL A 454 -12.09 -14.42 -25.16
C VAL A 454 -10.93 -14.69 -26.12
N THR A 455 -10.21 -13.65 -26.53
CA THR A 455 -9.01 -13.77 -27.35
C THR A 455 -7.93 -14.60 -26.65
N SER A 456 -7.66 -14.34 -25.37
CA SER A 456 -6.68 -15.09 -24.57
C SER A 456 -7.07 -16.55 -24.40
N ALA A 457 -8.33 -16.85 -24.07
CA ALA A 457 -8.80 -18.23 -23.93
C ALA A 457 -8.71 -19.00 -25.26
N THR A 458 -8.98 -18.31 -26.38
CA THR A 458 -8.86 -18.88 -27.73
C THR A 458 -7.39 -19.15 -28.10
N LEU A 459 -6.47 -18.24 -27.73
CA LEU A 459 -5.03 -18.45 -27.91
C LEU A 459 -4.54 -19.67 -27.12
N VAL A 460 -4.91 -19.78 -25.84
CA VAL A 460 -4.57 -20.94 -24.99
C VAL A 460 -5.08 -22.24 -25.60
N TYR A 461 -6.32 -22.23 -26.10
CA TYR A 461 -6.90 -23.38 -26.80
C TYR A 461 -6.03 -23.86 -27.97
N HIS A 462 -5.61 -22.93 -28.85
CA HIS A 462 -4.79 -23.30 -30.01
C HIS A 462 -3.37 -23.73 -29.62
N ILE A 463 -2.75 -23.09 -28.62
CA ILE A 463 -1.43 -23.52 -28.12
C ILE A 463 -1.48 -24.99 -27.70
N ILE A 464 -2.47 -25.37 -26.87
CA ILE A 464 -2.62 -26.76 -26.43
C ILE A 464 -2.89 -27.71 -27.61
N LYS A 465 -3.78 -27.33 -28.53
CA LYS A 465 -4.14 -28.21 -29.66
C LYS A 465 -3.04 -28.36 -30.71
N GLN A 466 -2.14 -27.39 -30.84
CA GLN A 466 -1.11 -27.37 -31.89
C GLN A 466 0.27 -27.77 -31.38
N CYS A 467 0.65 -27.31 -30.19
CA CYS A 467 1.98 -27.54 -29.61
C CYS A 467 1.98 -28.71 -28.63
N GLY A 468 0.82 -29.09 -28.08
CA GLY A 468 0.74 -30.03 -26.96
C GLY A 468 1.31 -29.44 -25.67
N GLY A 469 1.56 -30.30 -24.68
CA GLY A 469 2.07 -29.88 -23.38
C GLY A 469 1.01 -29.22 -22.49
N GLN A 470 1.47 -28.50 -21.47
CA GLN A 470 0.62 -27.81 -20.50
C GLN A 470 0.85 -26.31 -20.59
N VAL A 471 -0.21 -25.51 -20.42
CA VAL A 471 -0.10 -24.04 -20.45
C VAL A 471 -0.35 -23.46 -19.07
N LEU A 472 0.55 -22.58 -18.62
CA LEU A 472 0.35 -21.75 -17.43
C LEU A 472 -0.40 -20.47 -17.80
N VAL A 473 -1.53 -20.23 -17.15
CA VAL A 473 -2.30 -18.98 -17.28
C VAL A 473 -2.26 -18.24 -15.96
N SER A 474 -1.76 -17.00 -16.00
CA SER A 474 -1.66 -16.17 -14.79
C SER A 474 -2.21 -14.76 -14.97
N ALA A 475 -2.71 -14.20 -13.87
CA ALA A 475 -3.13 -12.81 -13.76
C ALA A 475 -2.88 -12.27 -12.33
N PRO A 476 -2.76 -10.94 -12.14
CA PRO A 476 -2.43 -10.40 -10.82
C PRO A 476 -3.57 -10.55 -9.80
N SER A 477 -4.84 -10.54 -10.23
CA SER A 477 -6.00 -10.65 -9.34
C SER A 477 -6.74 -11.98 -9.49
N ASN A 478 -7.29 -12.50 -8.39
CA ASN A 478 -8.05 -13.75 -8.40
C ASN A 478 -9.26 -13.69 -9.35
N ILE A 479 -9.98 -12.55 -9.38
CA ILE A 479 -11.15 -12.37 -10.26
C ILE A 479 -10.75 -12.50 -11.73
N ALA A 480 -9.60 -11.94 -12.12
CA ALA A 480 -9.11 -12.05 -13.49
C ALA A 480 -8.74 -13.51 -13.86
N VAL A 481 -8.09 -14.24 -12.94
CA VAL A 481 -7.78 -15.66 -13.13
C VAL A 481 -9.06 -16.48 -13.26
N ASP A 482 -10.06 -16.21 -12.43
CA ASP A 482 -11.33 -16.94 -12.42
C ASP A 482 -12.11 -16.72 -13.73
N GLN A 483 -12.12 -15.49 -14.25
CA GLN A 483 -12.71 -15.18 -15.57
C GLN A 483 -12.00 -15.91 -16.72
N LEU A 484 -10.66 -15.98 -16.68
CA LEU A 484 -9.89 -16.74 -17.68
C LEU A 484 -10.17 -18.25 -17.56
N ALA A 485 -10.15 -18.79 -16.34
CA ALA A 485 -10.40 -20.21 -16.09
C ALA A 485 -11.80 -20.66 -16.58
N ASP A 486 -12.84 -19.85 -16.33
CA ASP A 486 -14.20 -20.12 -16.83
C ASP A 486 -14.25 -20.11 -18.37
N LYS A 487 -13.61 -19.16 -19.03
CA LYS A 487 -13.60 -19.12 -20.51
C LYS A 487 -12.84 -20.29 -21.11
N ILE A 488 -11.71 -20.67 -20.52
CA ILE A 488 -10.88 -21.79 -21.00
C ILE A 488 -11.60 -23.13 -20.75
N SER A 489 -12.27 -23.32 -19.62
CA SER A 489 -12.98 -24.58 -19.35
C SER A 489 -14.11 -24.83 -20.35
N ARG A 490 -14.79 -23.77 -20.82
CA ARG A 490 -15.84 -23.86 -21.86
C ARG A 490 -15.33 -24.38 -23.21
N THR A 491 -14.03 -24.31 -23.48
CA THR A 491 -13.45 -24.90 -24.71
C THR A 491 -13.27 -26.42 -24.62
N GLY A 492 -13.63 -27.03 -23.48
CA GLY A 492 -13.48 -28.46 -23.22
C GLY A 492 -12.06 -28.89 -22.83
N LEU A 493 -11.18 -27.94 -22.49
CA LEU A 493 -9.85 -28.25 -21.94
C LEU A 493 -9.94 -28.62 -20.46
N LYS A 494 -9.01 -29.48 -20.01
CA LYS A 494 -8.85 -29.84 -18.60
C LYS A 494 -8.13 -28.71 -17.84
N VAL A 495 -8.92 -27.88 -17.18
CA VAL A 495 -8.42 -26.71 -16.42
C VAL A 495 -8.31 -27.04 -14.94
N VAL A 496 -7.17 -26.70 -14.34
CA VAL A 496 -6.92 -26.75 -12.89
C VAL A 496 -6.65 -25.35 -12.36
N ARG A 497 -7.48 -24.88 -11.43
CA ARG A 497 -7.33 -23.58 -10.76
C ARG A 497 -6.58 -23.74 -9.43
N VAL A 498 -5.36 -23.22 -9.33
CA VAL A 498 -4.52 -23.31 -8.13
C VAL A 498 -4.68 -22.05 -7.27
N CYS A 499 -5.42 -22.17 -6.17
CA CYS A 499 -5.60 -21.08 -5.18
C CYS A 499 -4.61 -21.22 -4.01
N ALA A 500 -4.29 -20.09 -3.37
CA ALA A 500 -3.59 -20.11 -2.08
C ALA A 500 -4.42 -20.86 -1.03
N LYS A 501 -3.78 -21.55 -0.09
CA LYS A 501 -4.47 -22.33 0.96
C LYS A 501 -5.44 -21.49 1.80
N SER A 502 -5.09 -20.23 2.08
CA SER A 502 -5.96 -19.27 2.78
C SER A 502 -7.24 -18.91 2.01
N ARG A 503 -7.37 -19.32 0.75
CA ARG A 503 -8.54 -19.07 -0.09
C ARG A 503 -9.32 -20.33 -0.43
N GLU A 504 -8.98 -21.50 0.12
CA GLU A 504 -9.71 -22.77 -0.17
C GLU A 504 -11.16 -22.75 0.33
N ALA A 505 -11.50 -21.88 1.29
CA ALA A 505 -12.85 -21.72 1.79
C ALA A 505 -13.67 -20.63 1.06
N ILE A 506 -13.04 -19.87 0.16
CA ILE A 506 -13.72 -18.79 -0.57
C ILE A 506 -14.39 -19.37 -1.80
N GLU A 507 -15.71 -19.18 -1.89
CA GLU A 507 -16.46 -19.57 -3.08
C GLU A 507 -16.19 -18.63 -4.27
N SER A 508 -16.19 -19.21 -5.47
CA SER A 508 -15.98 -18.53 -6.74
C SER A 508 -16.81 -19.25 -7.82
N PRO A 509 -17.22 -18.56 -8.91
CA PRO A 509 -17.88 -19.20 -10.05
C PRO A 509 -17.12 -20.41 -10.62
N VAL A 510 -15.79 -20.46 -10.43
CA VAL A 510 -14.92 -21.55 -10.89
C VAL A 510 -14.45 -22.47 -9.76
N SER A 511 -15.14 -22.48 -8.60
CA SER A 511 -14.79 -23.37 -7.48
C SER A 511 -14.67 -24.84 -7.90
N HIS A 512 -15.48 -25.31 -8.84
CA HIS A 512 -15.42 -26.68 -9.37
C HIS A 512 -14.12 -26.99 -10.14
N LEU A 513 -13.42 -25.97 -10.65
CA LEU A 513 -12.11 -26.11 -11.29
C LEU A 513 -10.96 -26.04 -10.28
N ALA A 514 -11.21 -25.62 -9.04
CA ALA A 514 -10.17 -25.43 -8.05
C ALA A 514 -9.55 -26.76 -7.65
N LEU A 515 -8.21 -26.83 -7.58
CA LEU A 515 -7.45 -28.04 -7.28
C LEU A 515 -7.99 -28.76 -6.03
N HIS A 516 -8.20 -28.01 -4.95
CA HIS A 516 -8.70 -28.55 -3.67
C HIS A 516 -10.15 -29.09 -3.75
N ASN A 517 -10.95 -28.63 -4.71
CA ASN A 517 -12.31 -29.11 -4.93
C ASN A 517 -12.35 -30.27 -5.93
N GLN A 518 -11.47 -30.30 -6.94
CA GLN A 518 -11.34 -31.46 -7.84
C GLN A 518 -10.93 -32.72 -7.07
N LEU A 519 -10.07 -32.58 -6.07
CA LEU A 519 -9.78 -33.65 -5.10
C LEU A 519 -11.04 -34.22 -4.43
N LYS A 520 -12.12 -33.44 -4.32
CA LYS A 520 -13.34 -33.91 -3.66
C LYS A 520 -14.08 -34.94 -4.50
N TYR A 521 -13.99 -34.82 -5.82
CA TYR A 521 -14.70 -35.65 -6.79
C TYR A 521 -13.93 -36.90 -7.22
N ILE A 522 -12.67 -37.04 -6.81
CA ILE A 522 -11.90 -38.28 -6.99
C ILE A 522 -12.31 -39.27 -5.91
N GLU A 523 -13.38 -40.02 -6.17
CA GLU A 523 -13.86 -41.09 -5.29
C GLU A 523 -13.06 -42.40 -5.48
N CYS A 524 -12.22 -42.47 -6.51
CA CYS A 524 -11.45 -43.67 -6.87
C CYS A 524 -10.37 -44.07 -5.85
N ILE A 525 -10.18 -43.30 -4.77
CA ILE A 525 -9.23 -43.61 -3.68
C ILE A 525 -10.02 -43.72 -2.37
N PRO A 526 -10.44 -44.95 -1.98
CA PRO A 526 -11.24 -45.18 -0.78
C PRO A 526 -10.57 -44.69 0.49
N GLU A 527 -9.25 -44.84 0.61
CA GLU A 527 -8.48 -44.42 1.79
C GLU A 527 -8.57 -42.90 2.02
N LEU A 528 -8.35 -42.08 0.97
CA LEU A 528 -8.48 -40.63 1.06
C LEU A 528 -9.92 -40.23 1.42
N THR A 529 -10.90 -40.91 0.83
CA THR A 529 -12.32 -40.63 1.08
C THR A 529 -12.69 -40.91 2.53
N SER A 530 -12.23 -42.03 3.09
CA SER A 530 -12.40 -42.38 4.51
C SER A 530 -11.74 -41.37 5.42
N LEU A 531 -10.47 -41.00 5.17
CA LEU A 531 -9.76 -39.98 5.95
C LEU A 531 -10.43 -38.61 5.84
N ARG A 532 -10.98 -38.25 4.68
CA ARG A 532 -11.72 -37.00 4.51
C ARG A 532 -13.04 -36.99 5.29
N LYS A 533 -13.80 -38.08 5.23
CA LYS A 533 -15.03 -38.24 6.04
C LYS A 533 -14.71 -38.20 7.52
N LEU A 534 -13.67 -38.92 7.96
CA LEU A 534 -13.20 -38.88 9.34
C LEU A 534 -12.85 -37.45 9.77
N LYS A 535 -12.14 -36.69 8.92
CA LYS A 535 -11.84 -35.27 9.17
C LYS A 535 -13.09 -34.37 9.17
N GLN A 536 -14.12 -34.69 8.39
CA GLN A 536 -15.37 -33.92 8.37
C GLN A 536 -16.22 -34.22 9.62
N ASP A 537 -16.30 -35.49 10.01
CA ASP A 537 -17.13 -35.96 11.11
C ASP A 537 -16.49 -35.64 12.48
N GLN A 538 -15.16 -35.75 12.59
CA GLN A 538 -14.40 -35.50 13.81
C GLN A 538 -13.74 -34.11 13.84
N GLY A 539 -13.75 -33.39 12.71
CA GLY A 539 -13.07 -32.09 12.51
C GLY A 539 -11.54 -32.19 12.35
N GLU A 540 -10.90 -33.20 12.94
CA GLU A 540 -9.45 -33.42 12.94
C GLU A 540 -9.07 -34.87 12.67
N LEU A 541 -7.78 -35.11 12.43
CA LEU A 541 -7.19 -36.42 12.22
C LEU A 541 -6.12 -36.68 13.28
N THR A 542 -5.86 -37.94 13.60
CA THR A 542 -4.69 -38.32 14.42
C THR A 542 -3.40 -37.88 13.72
N GLU A 543 -2.27 -37.80 14.43
CA GLU A 543 -1.02 -37.33 13.82
C GLU A 543 -0.59 -38.22 12.63
N ASP A 544 -0.76 -39.53 12.78
CA ASP A 544 -0.44 -40.51 11.72
C ASP A 544 -1.42 -40.42 10.55
N ASP A 545 -2.72 -40.30 10.83
CA ASP A 545 -3.74 -40.10 9.80
C ASP A 545 -3.56 -38.77 9.07
N ALA A 546 -3.16 -37.71 9.77
CA ALA A 546 -2.89 -36.40 9.19
C ALA A 546 -1.68 -36.42 8.26
N LYS A 547 -0.59 -37.12 8.67
CA LYS A 547 0.58 -37.36 7.82
C LYS A 547 0.19 -38.16 6.58
N ARG A 548 -0.56 -39.26 6.75
CA ARG A 548 -1.02 -40.11 5.66
C ARG A 548 -1.94 -39.36 4.70
N TYR A 549 -2.89 -38.60 5.24
CA TYR A 549 -3.79 -37.74 4.47
C TYR A 549 -3.01 -36.69 3.66
N ALA A 550 -2.01 -36.04 4.25
CA ALA A 550 -1.18 -35.07 3.55
C ALA A 550 -0.37 -35.70 2.41
N GLN A 551 0.18 -36.90 2.61
CA GLN A 551 0.89 -37.65 1.57
C GLN A 551 -0.04 -37.99 0.40
N LEU A 552 -1.18 -38.64 0.68
CA LEU A 552 -2.17 -39.01 -0.35
C LEU A 552 -2.67 -37.79 -1.11
N ARG A 553 -3.01 -36.71 -0.37
CA ARG A 553 -3.42 -35.44 -0.97
C ARG A 553 -2.36 -34.91 -1.93
N THR A 554 -1.09 -34.90 -1.52
CA THR A 554 0.02 -34.39 -2.35
C THR A 554 0.18 -35.22 -3.63
N THR A 555 0.11 -36.55 -3.54
CA THR A 555 0.21 -37.45 -4.69
C THR A 555 -0.86 -37.15 -5.73
N ILE A 556 -2.11 -36.98 -5.30
CA ILE A 556 -3.24 -36.74 -6.20
C ILE A 556 -3.23 -35.30 -6.72
N GLU A 557 -2.81 -34.32 -5.89
CA GLU A 557 -2.60 -32.95 -6.37
C GLU A 557 -1.58 -32.93 -7.52
N ASN A 558 -0.48 -33.69 -7.40
CA ASN A 558 0.52 -33.80 -8.45
C ASN A 558 -0.04 -34.50 -9.70
N GLU A 559 -0.82 -35.56 -9.55
CA GLU A 559 -1.46 -36.27 -10.68
C GLU A 559 -2.46 -35.37 -11.43
N LEU A 560 -3.30 -34.64 -10.70
CA LEU A 560 -4.23 -33.67 -11.29
C LEU A 560 -3.47 -32.57 -12.04
N LEU A 561 -2.40 -32.05 -11.43
CA LEU A 561 -1.59 -31.02 -12.05
C LEU A 561 -0.84 -31.54 -13.28
N SER A 562 -0.32 -32.77 -13.29
CA SER A 562 0.39 -33.33 -14.45
C SER A 562 -0.55 -33.70 -15.61
N ASN A 563 -1.82 -34.01 -15.31
CA ASN A 563 -2.83 -34.38 -16.30
C ASN A 563 -3.66 -33.20 -16.82
N ALA A 564 -3.43 -31.99 -16.30
CA ALA A 564 -4.11 -30.78 -16.73
C ALA A 564 -3.65 -30.35 -18.12
N ASP A 565 -4.56 -29.82 -18.94
CA ASP A 565 -4.16 -29.09 -20.15
C ASP A 565 -3.69 -27.68 -19.74
N VAL A 566 -4.39 -27.06 -18.78
CA VAL A 566 -4.15 -25.67 -18.38
C VAL A 566 -4.14 -25.53 -16.87
N VAL A 567 -3.12 -24.88 -16.34
CA VAL A 567 -3.02 -24.51 -14.92
C VAL A 567 -3.25 -23.01 -14.78
N CYS A 568 -4.32 -22.62 -14.08
CA CYS A 568 -4.69 -21.23 -13.83
C CYS A 568 -4.32 -20.81 -12.41
N THR A 569 -3.52 -19.76 -12.26
CA THR A 569 -3.06 -19.27 -10.95
C THR A 569 -2.88 -17.75 -10.94
N THR A 570 -2.74 -17.12 -9.77
CA THR A 570 -2.30 -15.71 -9.75
C THR A 570 -0.81 -15.62 -10.08
N CYS A 571 -0.29 -14.46 -10.50
CA CYS A 571 1.15 -14.33 -10.79
C CYS A 571 2.03 -14.77 -9.59
N ILE A 572 1.66 -14.36 -8.38
CA ILE A 572 2.31 -14.82 -7.13
C ILE A 572 2.03 -16.30 -6.87
N GLY A 573 0.83 -16.77 -7.19
CA GLY A 573 0.45 -18.17 -7.16
C GLY A 573 1.30 -19.06 -8.08
N GLY A 574 1.94 -18.49 -9.11
CA GLY A 574 2.93 -19.16 -9.97
C GLY A 574 4.18 -19.64 -9.24
N GLY A 575 4.47 -19.10 -8.05
CA GLY A 575 5.53 -19.57 -7.15
C GLY A 575 5.05 -20.56 -6.07
N ASP A 576 3.88 -21.18 -6.22
CA ASP A 576 3.38 -22.14 -5.24
C ASP A 576 4.21 -23.44 -5.23
N PRO A 577 4.57 -24.00 -4.06
CA PRO A 577 5.36 -25.23 -4.00
C PRO A 577 4.73 -26.42 -4.74
N ARG A 578 3.40 -26.46 -4.87
CA ARG A 578 2.70 -27.57 -5.56
C ARG A 578 2.93 -27.61 -7.07
N ILE A 579 3.25 -26.47 -7.68
CA ILE A 579 3.56 -26.38 -9.12
C ILE A 579 5.07 -26.37 -9.38
N ARG A 580 5.89 -26.46 -8.32
CA ARG A 580 7.35 -26.53 -8.44
C ARG A 580 7.74 -27.83 -9.14
N GLY A 581 8.56 -27.71 -10.19
CA GLY A 581 9.04 -28.85 -10.98
C GLY A 581 8.21 -29.16 -12.23
N ILE A 582 7.07 -28.49 -12.42
CA ILE A 582 6.33 -28.50 -13.69
C ILE A 582 6.92 -27.45 -14.61
N LYS A 583 7.27 -27.83 -15.84
CA LYS A 583 7.71 -26.91 -16.89
C LYS A 583 6.52 -26.58 -17.79
N PHE A 584 6.37 -25.30 -18.12
CA PHE A 584 5.29 -24.76 -18.94
C PHE A 584 5.85 -24.12 -20.20
#